data_AF-A0A1Q5LCU2-F1
#
_entry.id   AF-A0A1Q5LCU2-F1
#
_cell.length_a   1.000
_cell.length_b   1.000
_cell.length_c   1.000
_cell.angle_alpha   90.00
_cell.angle_beta   90.00
_cell.angle_gamma   90.00
#
_symmetry.space_group_name_H-M   'P 1'
#
loop_
_entity.id
_entity.type
_entity.pdbx_description
1 polymer ?
#
loop_
_entity_poly.entity_id
_entity_poly.type
_entity_poly.pdbx_seq_one_letter_code
_entity_poly.pdbx_strand_id
1 'polypeptide(L)'
;MTAEAKALLLEQVRKYHQAVEAESAGKEFEPGTTEIWPSGAVLDEDDRTALVEAALDMRIAAGWSSRKFESAFARKLKLRKAHLVNSGSSANLLAVSALTSPHLQDRRLVPGDEVITAAVGWPTTVSPILQNGLVPVYVDVELGTYNATAEAIEAAIGPRTRAICIAHTLGNPFPVAEVAALADKHDLFLIEDNCDAVGSTYGGKLTGTFGDLTTVSFYPAHHLTMGEGGCVLTNNLALARIVESMRDWGRDCWCEPGENNKCLKRFDYEMGTLPKGYDHKYIFSHVGYNLKATDIQAALGMSQLNKLDDFCAARRANWRRLRDGLEGVPGLLLPEATPNSDPSWFGFLITVEPDAPYSRKDLVDFLEDRKIGTRRLFAGNLMRQPAYLDQPHRVVGELRNADIITEHTFWIGVYPKLTARMLDYAVDSIREFVSARV
;
A
#
# COMPACT_ATOMS: atom_id res chain seq x y z
N MET A 1 -29.34 -27.27 -15.49
CA MET A 1 -29.61 -26.18 -16.48
C MET A 1 -28.81 -24.91 -16.19
N THR A 2 -29.11 -24.10 -15.16
CA THR A 2 -28.38 -22.81 -14.95
C THR A 2 -26.93 -23.00 -14.48
N ALA A 3 -26.67 -23.95 -13.58
CA ALA A 3 -25.32 -24.26 -13.10
C ALA A 3 -24.41 -24.84 -14.21
N GLU A 4 -24.95 -25.73 -15.05
CA GLU A 4 -24.23 -26.30 -16.20
C GLU A 4 -23.95 -25.25 -17.27
N ALA A 5 -24.90 -24.36 -17.55
CA ALA A 5 -24.71 -23.25 -18.48
C ALA A 5 -23.62 -22.28 -17.98
N LYS A 6 -23.63 -21.93 -16.68
CA LYS A 6 -22.57 -21.12 -16.06
C LYS A 6 -21.21 -21.80 -16.19
N ALA A 7 -21.10 -23.09 -15.88
CA ALA A 7 -19.85 -23.83 -16.00
C ALA A 7 -19.31 -23.83 -17.45
N LEU A 8 -20.18 -24.01 -18.44
CA LEU A 8 -19.80 -23.93 -19.86
C LEU A 8 -19.28 -22.54 -20.23
N LEU A 9 -19.93 -21.46 -19.76
CA LEU A 9 -19.47 -20.09 -20.03
C LEU A 9 -18.09 -19.82 -19.43
N LEU A 10 -17.85 -20.24 -18.18
CA LEU A 10 -16.56 -20.09 -17.53
C LEU A 10 -15.46 -20.89 -18.26
N GLU A 11 -15.78 -22.09 -18.74
CA GLU A 11 -14.85 -22.85 -19.58
C GLU A 11 -14.51 -22.13 -20.89
N GLN A 12 -15.48 -21.47 -21.55
CA GLN A 12 -15.20 -20.65 -22.72
C GLN A 12 -14.33 -19.43 -22.38
N VAL A 13 -14.51 -18.83 -21.21
CA VAL A 13 -13.66 -17.72 -20.74
C VAL A 13 -12.20 -18.17 -20.56
N ARG A 14 -11.97 -19.38 -20.04
CA ARG A 14 -10.63 -19.97 -19.93
C ARG A 14 -9.99 -20.18 -21.29
N LYS A 15 -10.70 -20.81 -22.21
CA LYS A 15 -10.25 -20.98 -23.61
C LYS A 15 -9.93 -19.65 -24.28
N TYR A 16 -10.74 -18.63 -24.05
CA TYR A 16 -10.48 -17.28 -24.55
C TYR A 16 -9.20 -16.68 -23.95
N HIS A 17 -8.97 -16.84 -22.64
CA HIS A 17 -7.72 -16.39 -22.02
C HIS A 17 -6.52 -17.10 -22.66
N GLN A 18 -6.56 -18.42 -22.78
CA GLN A 18 -5.48 -19.22 -23.36
C GLN A 18 -5.19 -18.83 -24.82
N ALA A 19 -6.22 -18.52 -25.61
CA ALA A 19 -6.05 -18.03 -26.98
C ALA A 19 -5.35 -16.67 -27.04
N VAL A 20 -5.74 -15.73 -26.17
CA VAL A 20 -5.09 -14.40 -26.07
C VAL A 20 -3.63 -14.52 -25.62
N GLU A 21 -3.34 -15.40 -24.66
CA GLU A 21 -1.98 -15.67 -24.22
C GLU A 21 -1.16 -16.34 -25.33
N ALA A 22 -1.72 -17.30 -26.08
CA ALA A 22 -1.03 -17.94 -27.20
C ALA A 22 -0.67 -16.96 -28.33
N GLU A 23 -1.54 -15.99 -28.64
CA GLU A 23 -1.24 -14.90 -29.58
C GLU A 23 -0.10 -13.99 -29.08
N SER A 24 0.04 -13.86 -27.76
CA SER A 24 1.06 -13.03 -27.11
C SER A 24 2.37 -13.79 -26.84
N ALA A 25 2.31 -15.11 -26.64
CA ALA A 25 3.43 -15.99 -26.31
C ALA A 25 4.49 -16.08 -27.42
N GLY A 26 4.14 -15.70 -28.66
CA GLY A 26 5.10 -15.58 -29.77
C GLY A 26 5.99 -14.34 -29.72
N LYS A 27 5.76 -13.40 -28.78
CA LYS A 27 6.59 -12.20 -28.61
C LYS A 27 7.61 -12.45 -27.51
N GLU A 28 8.69 -13.15 -27.84
CA GLU A 28 9.84 -13.23 -26.94
C GLU A 28 10.37 -11.82 -26.62
N PHE A 29 10.98 -11.67 -25.44
CA PHE A 29 11.64 -10.43 -25.07
C PHE A 29 12.74 -10.06 -26.09
N GLU A 30 12.58 -8.90 -26.73
CA GLU A 30 13.55 -8.31 -27.64
C GLU A 30 14.18 -7.06 -27.02
N PRO A 31 15.49 -7.08 -26.70
CA PRO A 31 16.21 -5.93 -26.13
C PRO A 31 16.05 -4.65 -26.95
N GLY A 32 15.72 -3.53 -26.29
CA GLY A 32 15.51 -2.22 -26.93
C GLY A 32 14.17 -2.05 -27.66
N THR A 33 13.39 -3.12 -27.83
CA THR A 33 12.07 -3.10 -28.50
C THR A 33 10.95 -3.42 -27.51
N THR A 34 11.14 -4.42 -26.65
CA THR A 34 10.12 -4.86 -25.68
C THR A 34 10.19 -4.03 -24.40
N GLU A 35 9.06 -3.47 -23.99
CA GLU A 35 8.96 -2.65 -22.78
C GLU A 35 9.12 -3.47 -21.49
N ILE A 36 10.09 -3.06 -20.66
CA ILE A 36 10.30 -3.52 -19.29
C ILE A 36 9.65 -2.51 -18.36
N TRP A 37 8.41 -2.78 -17.99
CA TRP A 37 7.67 -1.92 -17.07
C TRP A 37 8.25 -1.97 -15.65
N PRO A 38 8.24 -0.87 -14.89
CA PRO A 38 8.70 -0.85 -13.49
C PRO A 38 7.73 -1.62 -12.57
N SER A 39 6.46 -1.70 -12.92
CA SER A 39 5.43 -2.41 -12.15
C SER A 39 4.27 -2.82 -13.05
N GLY A 40 3.49 -3.82 -12.63
CA GLY A 40 2.26 -4.17 -13.32
C GLY A 40 1.53 -5.35 -12.69
N ALA A 41 0.28 -5.55 -13.13
CA ALA A 41 -0.54 -6.67 -12.70
C ALA A 41 -0.12 -7.96 -13.42
N VAL A 42 -0.09 -9.06 -12.67
CA VAL A 42 0.10 -10.41 -13.20
C VAL A 42 -1.23 -11.14 -13.10
N LEU A 43 -1.90 -11.24 -14.25
CA LEU A 43 -3.25 -11.79 -14.38
C LEU A 43 -3.23 -13.06 -15.23
N ASP A 44 -3.94 -14.09 -14.79
CA ASP A 44 -4.11 -15.35 -15.53
C ASP A 44 -5.59 -15.69 -15.77
N GLU A 45 -5.83 -16.92 -16.23
CA GLU A 45 -7.17 -17.40 -16.55
C GLU A 45 -8.10 -17.47 -15.33
N ASP A 46 -7.57 -17.71 -14.12
CA ASP A 46 -8.36 -17.75 -12.90
C ASP A 46 -8.83 -16.36 -12.49
N ASP A 47 -7.99 -15.33 -12.67
CA ASP A 47 -8.38 -13.95 -12.44
C ASP A 47 -9.52 -13.53 -13.37
N ARG A 48 -9.40 -13.87 -14.66
CA ARG A 48 -10.43 -13.57 -15.66
C ARG A 48 -11.72 -14.32 -15.36
N THR A 49 -11.62 -15.60 -15.01
CA THR A 49 -12.77 -16.43 -14.67
C THR A 49 -13.48 -15.91 -13.43
N ALA A 50 -12.74 -15.49 -12.40
CA ALA A 50 -13.32 -14.95 -11.16
C ALA A 50 -14.15 -13.67 -11.41
N LEU A 51 -13.67 -12.78 -12.29
CA LEU A 51 -14.40 -11.58 -12.68
C LEU A 51 -15.70 -11.91 -13.42
N VAL A 52 -15.63 -12.81 -14.42
CA VAL A 52 -16.81 -13.20 -15.19
C VAL A 52 -17.80 -13.97 -14.30
N GLU A 53 -17.32 -14.79 -13.38
CA GLU A 53 -18.18 -15.49 -12.43
C GLU A 53 -18.98 -14.51 -11.56
N ALA A 54 -18.32 -13.50 -10.99
CA ALA A 54 -18.98 -12.48 -10.19
C ALA A 54 -20.03 -11.71 -11.00
N ALA A 55 -19.73 -11.41 -12.27
CA ALA A 55 -20.66 -10.76 -13.19
C ALA A 55 -21.88 -11.64 -13.51
N LEU A 56 -21.67 -12.92 -13.83
CA LEU A 56 -22.75 -13.88 -14.10
C LEU A 56 -23.68 -14.06 -12.89
N ASP A 57 -23.13 -13.99 -11.67
CA ASP A 57 -23.90 -14.07 -10.43
C ASP A 57 -24.52 -12.73 -10.00
N MET A 58 -24.31 -11.65 -10.76
CA MET A 58 -24.73 -10.29 -10.42
C MET A 58 -24.24 -9.83 -9.02
N ARG A 59 -23.07 -10.32 -8.60
CA ARG A 59 -22.39 -9.91 -7.36
C ARG A 59 -21.65 -8.59 -7.58
N ILE A 60 -22.40 -7.49 -7.56
CA ILE A 60 -21.89 -6.14 -7.86
C ILE A 60 -21.47 -5.40 -6.59
N ALA A 61 -22.41 -5.01 -5.72
CA ALA A 61 -22.10 -4.27 -4.50
C ALA A 61 -21.36 -5.14 -3.47
N ALA A 62 -20.66 -4.51 -2.53
CA ALA A 62 -20.00 -5.21 -1.42
C ALA A 62 -20.96 -6.18 -0.71
N GLY A 63 -20.54 -7.42 -0.54
CA GLY A 63 -21.35 -8.47 0.05
C GLY A 63 -20.56 -9.73 0.35
N TRP A 64 -20.84 -10.81 -0.38
CA TRP A 64 -20.28 -12.11 -0.08
C TRP A 64 -18.80 -12.21 -0.43
N SER A 65 -18.40 -11.77 -1.63
CA SER A 65 -16.98 -11.83 -2.07
C SER A 65 -16.11 -10.95 -1.18
N SER A 66 -16.57 -9.74 -0.87
CA SER A 66 -15.87 -8.78 -0.03
C SER A 66 -15.60 -9.36 1.37
N ARG A 67 -16.61 -9.94 2.03
CA ARG A 67 -16.44 -10.55 3.37
C ARG A 67 -15.54 -11.79 3.35
N LYS A 68 -15.62 -12.59 2.27
CA LYS A 68 -14.73 -13.73 2.07
C LYS A 68 -13.29 -13.26 1.93
N PHE A 69 -13.04 -12.22 1.14
CA PHE A 69 -11.73 -11.61 0.99
C PHE A 69 -11.22 -11.02 2.31
N GLU A 70 -12.01 -10.19 3.00
CA GLU A 70 -11.66 -9.62 4.31
C GLU A 70 -11.24 -10.73 5.30
N SER A 71 -12.02 -11.81 5.39
CA SER A 71 -11.73 -12.94 6.29
C SER A 71 -10.48 -13.73 5.89
N ALA A 72 -10.22 -13.88 4.59
CA ALA A 72 -9.04 -14.58 4.08
C ALA A 72 -7.78 -13.73 4.25
N PHE A 73 -7.85 -12.43 3.93
CA PHE A 73 -6.75 -11.49 3.98
C PHE A 73 -6.33 -11.19 5.43
N ALA A 74 -7.29 -11.00 6.35
CA ALA A 74 -7.00 -10.89 7.78
C ALA A 74 -6.21 -12.12 8.29
N ARG A 75 -6.63 -13.33 7.89
CA ARG A 75 -5.91 -14.57 8.24
C ARG A 75 -4.51 -14.60 7.63
N LYS A 76 -4.36 -14.20 6.37
CA LYS A 76 -3.07 -14.17 5.67
C LYS A 76 -2.07 -13.24 6.38
N LEU A 77 -2.53 -12.07 6.82
CA LEU A 77 -1.71 -11.13 7.59
C LEU A 77 -1.70 -11.40 9.11
N LYS A 78 -2.31 -12.49 9.58
CA LYS A 78 -2.39 -12.86 11.01
C LYS A 78 -3.02 -11.76 11.89
N LEU A 79 -4.03 -11.07 11.36
CA LEU A 79 -4.82 -10.06 12.05
C LEU A 79 -6.25 -10.52 12.28
N ARG A 80 -6.96 -9.89 13.22
CA ARG A 80 -8.33 -10.29 13.59
C ARG A 80 -9.40 -9.76 12.64
N LYS A 81 -9.22 -8.56 12.11
CA LYS A 81 -10.21 -7.89 11.25
C LYS A 81 -9.55 -7.19 10.06
N ALA A 82 -10.28 -7.18 8.96
CA ALA A 82 -9.97 -6.48 7.73
C ALA A 82 -11.25 -5.83 7.21
N HIS A 83 -11.14 -4.60 6.71
CA HIS A 83 -12.21 -3.86 6.08
C HIS A 83 -11.77 -3.43 4.69
N LEU A 84 -12.38 -4.05 3.68
CA LEU A 84 -12.08 -3.79 2.28
C LEU A 84 -12.63 -2.41 1.89
N VAL A 85 -11.82 -1.64 1.16
CA VAL A 85 -12.12 -0.28 0.71
C VAL A 85 -11.71 -0.10 -0.75
N ASN A 86 -12.12 1.00 -1.36
CA ASN A 86 -11.96 1.23 -2.80
C ASN A 86 -10.54 1.63 -3.25
N SER A 87 -9.61 1.97 -2.34
CA SER A 87 -8.20 2.25 -2.68
C SER A 87 -7.30 2.19 -1.43
N GLY A 88 -5.97 2.07 -1.61
CA GLY A 88 -5.01 2.24 -0.51
C GLY A 88 -5.07 3.63 0.13
N SER A 89 -5.28 4.68 -0.68
CA SER A 89 -5.47 6.05 -0.19
C SER A 89 -6.69 6.18 0.73
N SER A 90 -7.79 5.53 0.38
CA SER A 90 -8.99 5.46 1.23
C SER A 90 -8.75 4.65 2.51
N ALA A 91 -7.86 3.66 2.45
CA ALA A 91 -7.43 2.92 3.64
C ALA A 91 -6.65 3.83 4.60
N ASN A 92 -5.68 4.60 4.10
CA ASN A 92 -4.95 5.61 4.89
C ASN A 92 -5.90 6.68 5.47
N LEU A 93 -6.83 7.18 4.64
CA LEU A 93 -7.86 8.12 5.09
C LEU A 93 -8.66 7.56 6.26
N LEU A 94 -9.19 6.35 6.12
CA LEU A 94 -9.99 5.73 7.17
C LEU A 94 -9.16 5.38 8.41
N ALA A 95 -7.90 4.97 8.24
CA ALA A 95 -7.04 4.64 9.36
C ALA A 95 -6.79 5.86 10.26
N VAL A 96 -6.41 7.00 9.67
CA VAL A 96 -6.22 8.25 10.42
C VAL A 96 -7.54 8.79 10.95
N SER A 97 -8.59 8.82 10.12
CA SER A 97 -9.89 9.37 10.52
C SER A 97 -10.52 8.55 11.66
N ALA A 98 -10.33 7.23 11.70
CA ALA A 98 -10.84 6.39 12.79
C ALA A 98 -10.27 6.80 14.16
N LEU A 99 -9.04 7.30 14.20
CA LEU A 99 -8.41 7.76 15.43
C LEU A 99 -9.01 9.07 15.96
N THR A 100 -9.85 9.78 15.19
CA THR A 100 -10.58 10.98 15.65
C THR A 100 -11.93 10.65 16.29
N SER A 101 -12.32 9.36 16.31
CA SER A 101 -13.62 8.94 16.80
C SER A 101 -13.87 9.33 18.28
N PRO A 102 -15.06 9.85 18.62
CA PRO A 102 -15.42 10.11 20.02
C PRO A 102 -15.45 8.83 20.88
N HIS A 103 -15.54 7.64 20.27
CA HIS A 103 -15.47 6.37 21.02
C HIS A 103 -14.08 6.10 21.62
N LEU A 104 -13.05 6.79 21.16
CA LEU A 104 -11.71 6.74 21.74
C LEU A 104 -11.56 7.69 22.95
N GLN A 105 -12.60 8.45 23.29
CA GLN A 105 -12.64 9.35 24.45
C GLN A 105 -11.42 10.28 24.47
N ASP A 106 -10.69 10.34 25.58
CA ASP A 106 -9.54 11.22 25.78
C ASP A 106 -8.34 10.85 24.89
N ARG A 107 -8.30 9.62 24.35
CA ARG A 107 -7.24 9.21 23.42
C ARG A 107 -7.49 9.66 21.98
N ARG A 108 -8.70 10.13 21.63
CA ARG A 108 -9.00 10.51 20.24
C ARG A 108 -8.09 11.65 19.79
N LEU A 109 -7.68 11.61 18.53
CA LEU A 109 -6.99 12.70 17.88
C LEU A 109 -7.96 13.86 17.63
N VAL A 110 -7.51 15.08 17.89
CA VAL A 110 -8.24 16.33 17.67
C VAL A 110 -7.43 17.29 16.79
N PRO A 111 -8.07 18.24 16.09
CA PRO A 111 -7.34 19.22 15.28
C PRO A 111 -6.22 19.92 16.07
N GLY A 112 -5.04 20.04 15.47
CA GLY A 112 -3.82 20.55 16.10
C GLY A 112 -2.94 19.50 16.77
N ASP A 113 -3.42 18.27 16.98
CA ASP A 113 -2.55 17.16 17.38
C ASP A 113 -1.54 16.82 16.28
N GLU A 114 -0.37 16.35 16.70
CA GLU A 114 0.77 16.08 15.82
C GLU A 114 0.87 14.59 15.49
N VAL A 115 1.11 14.28 14.22
CA VAL A 115 1.36 12.93 13.70
C VAL A 115 2.72 12.87 13.04
N ILE A 116 3.62 12.04 13.57
CA ILE A 116 4.97 11.87 12.99
C ILE A 116 4.88 11.05 11.71
N THR A 117 5.56 11.52 10.67
CA THR A 117 5.64 10.87 9.37
C THR A 117 6.99 11.19 8.68
N ALA A 118 7.27 10.55 7.55
CA ALA A 118 8.49 10.79 6.77
C ALA A 118 8.28 11.88 5.71
N ALA A 119 9.30 12.69 5.45
CA ALA A 119 9.27 13.69 4.37
C ALA A 119 9.24 13.05 2.97
N VAL A 120 9.81 11.86 2.85
CA VAL A 120 9.81 11.05 1.62
C VAL A 120 8.70 10.02 1.67
N GLY A 121 7.88 9.97 0.64
CA GLY A 121 6.86 8.94 0.52
C GLY A 121 5.76 9.25 -0.48
N TRP A 122 4.65 8.53 -0.33
CA TRP A 122 3.45 8.72 -1.14
C TRP A 122 2.54 9.79 -0.50
N PRO A 123 1.95 10.71 -1.28
CA PRO A 123 1.17 11.82 -0.72
C PRO A 123 0.01 11.37 0.16
N THR A 124 -0.67 10.26 -0.18
CA THR A 124 -1.85 9.81 0.57
C THR A 124 -1.54 9.02 1.83
N THR A 125 -0.27 8.82 2.18
CA THR A 125 0.14 8.48 3.55
C THR A 125 -0.02 9.69 4.47
N VAL A 126 0.20 10.91 3.95
CA VAL A 126 0.23 12.15 4.74
C VAL A 126 -1.05 12.99 4.60
N SER A 127 -1.68 13.01 3.42
CA SER A 127 -2.88 13.82 3.20
C SER A 127 -4.01 13.60 4.23
N PRO A 128 -4.27 12.37 4.72
CA PRO A 128 -5.27 12.15 5.78
C PRO A 128 -4.99 12.90 7.09
N ILE A 129 -3.72 13.13 7.42
CA ILE A 129 -3.30 13.90 8.60
C ILE A 129 -3.83 15.33 8.45
N LEU A 130 -3.51 15.98 7.33
CA LEU A 130 -3.96 17.34 7.00
C LEU A 130 -5.48 17.43 6.88
N GLN A 131 -6.12 16.47 6.22
CA GLN A 131 -7.58 16.45 5.98
C GLN A 131 -8.40 16.35 7.27
N ASN A 132 -7.82 15.80 8.35
CA ASN A 132 -8.44 15.74 9.68
C ASN A 132 -8.04 16.93 10.58
N GLY A 133 -7.36 17.95 10.04
CA GLY A 133 -6.91 19.13 10.80
C GLY A 133 -5.74 18.83 11.75
N LEU A 134 -5.06 17.71 11.57
CA LEU A 134 -3.88 17.32 12.33
C LEU A 134 -2.62 17.92 11.68
N VAL A 135 -1.51 17.94 12.41
CA VAL A 135 -0.25 18.54 11.97
C VAL A 135 0.78 17.43 11.69
N PRO A 136 1.19 17.20 10.43
CA PRO A 136 2.28 16.29 10.13
C PRO A 136 3.61 16.82 10.70
N VAL A 137 4.35 15.94 11.36
CA VAL A 137 5.71 16.19 11.84
C VAL A 137 6.65 15.34 10.99
N TYR A 138 7.38 16.00 10.10
CA TYR A 138 8.27 15.34 9.16
C TYR A 138 9.64 15.08 9.78
N VAL A 139 10.10 13.84 9.59
CA VAL A 139 11.48 13.43 9.81
C VAL A 139 12.13 13.05 8.48
N ASP A 140 13.45 13.14 8.43
CA ASP A 140 14.22 12.66 7.28
C ASP A 140 14.26 11.12 7.24
N VAL A 141 14.77 10.58 6.13
CA VAL A 141 14.98 9.14 5.92
C VAL A 141 16.46 8.82 5.78
N GLU A 142 16.84 7.56 5.95
CA GLU A 142 18.22 7.11 5.72
C GLU A 142 18.42 6.69 4.26
N LEU A 143 19.54 7.05 3.65
CA LEU A 143 19.86 6.57 2.30
C LEU A 143 20.23 5.08 2.34
N GLY A 144 19.98 4.35 1.26
CA GLY A 144 20.16 2.90 1.19
C GLY A 144 18.94 2.12 1.69
N THR A 145 18.39 2.42 2.87
CA THR A 145 17.12 1.80 3.33
C THR A 145 15.89 2.59 2.89
N TYR A 146 16.03 3.91 2.70
CA TYR A 146 15.00 4.86 2.29
C TYR A 146 13.80 4.95 3.25
N ASN A 147 14.03 4.62 4.52
CA ASN A 147 13.04 4.69 5.58
C ASN A 147 13.53 5.59 6.71
N ALA A 148 12.59 6.15 7.48
CA ALA A 148 12.91 6.90 8.70
C ALA A 148 13.52 5.98 9.76
N THR A 149 14.48 6.48 10.53
CA THR A 149 15.09 5.75 11.65
C THR A 149 14.26 5.91 12.92
N ALA A 150 14.42 4.97 13.86
CA ALA A 150 13.74 5.05 15.15
C ALA A 150 14.19 6.29 15.96
N GLU A 151 15.46 6.66 15.85
CA GLU A 151 16.05 7.81 16.52
C GLU A 151 15.48 9.13 15.99
N ALA A 152 15.32 9.26 14.67
CA ALA A 152 14.71 10.45 14.08
C ALA A 152 13.25 10.60 14.53
N ILE A 153 12.52 9.49 14.61
CA ILE A 153 11.14 9.45 15.12
C ILE A 153 11.10 9.83 16.61
N GLU A 154 11.95 9.25 17.46
CA GLU A 154 12.00 9.58 18.89
C GLU A 154 12.29 11.07 19.12
N ALA A 155 13.25 11.63 18.38
CA ALA A 155 13.58 13.07 18.44
C ALA A 155 12.42 13.97 18.01
N ALA A 156 11.48 13.46 17.21
CA ALA A 156 10.32 14.20 16.75
C ALA A 156 9.13 14.19 17.71
N ILE A 157 9.14 13.32 18.73
CA ILE A 157 8.09 13.24 19.74
C ILE A 157 8.07 14.53 20.56
N GLY A 158 6.93 15.20 20.57
CA GLY A 158 6.67 16.42 21.32
C GLY A 158 5.38 16.33 22.15
N PRO A 159 5.03 17.39 22.89
CA PRO A 159 3.87 17.38 23.81
C PRO A 159 2.51 17.21 23.11
N ARG A 160 2.44 17.55 21.81
CA ARG A 160 1.24 17.40 20.97
C ARG A 160 1.24 16.11 20.14
N THR A 161 2.31 15.32 20.17
CA THR A 161 2.37 14.09 19.40
C THR A 161 1.33 13.10 19.93
N ARG A 162 0.53 12.53 19.04
CA ARG A 162 -0.50 11.51 19.37
C ARG A 162 -0.42 10.26 18.52
N ALA A 163 0.22 10.32 17.36
CA ALA A 163 0.37 9.16 16.50
C ALA A 163 1.65 9.20 15.66
N ILE A 164 1.99 8.04 15.11
CA ILE A 164 3.01 7.84 14.09
C ILE A 164 2.30 7.17 12.91
N CYS A 165 2.46 7.71 11.70
CA CYS A 165 1.90 7.15 10.46
C CYS A 165 2.98 7.17 9.38
N ILE A 166 3.56 6.00 9.10
CA ILE A 166 4.73 5.85 8.22
C ILE A 166 4.53 4.62 7.33
N ALA A 167 5.00 4.73 6.09
CA ALA A 167 4.97 3.64 5.12
C ALA A 167 6.25 2.81 5.17
N HIS A 168 6.12 1.50 4.93
CA HIS A 168 7.25 0.63 4.63
C HIS A 168 7.68 0.83 3.16
N THR A 169 8.51 1.84 2.93
CA THR A 169 8.80 2.39 1.60
C THR A 169 9.28 1.32 0.63
N LEU A 170 8.57 1.17 -0.49
CA LEU A 170 8.83 0.20 -1.56
C LEU A 170 9.03 -1.26 -1.08
N GLY A 171 8.35 -1.64 0.00
CA GLY A 171 8.42 -2.98 0.56
C GLY A 171 9.50 -3.17 1.60
N ASN A 172 10.47 -2.25 1.70
CA ASN A 172 11.50 -2.29 2.72
C ASN A 172 10.91 -1.81 4.06
N PRO A 173 10.92 -2.62 5.13
CA PRO A 173 10.36 -2.18 6.39
C PRO A 173 11.23 -1.09 7.03
N PHE A 174 10.63 0.01 7.49
CA PHE A 174 11.26 0.83 8.55
C PHE A 174 11.48 -0.02 9.83
N PRO A 175 12.33 0.41 10.80
CA PRO A 175 12.60 -0.34 12.04
C PRO A 175 11.38 -0.37 12.96
N VAL A 176 10.39 -1.17 12.57
CA VAL A 176 9.01 -1.05 13.05
C VAL A 176 8.82 -1.63 14.45
N ALA A 177 9.65 -2.59 14.87
CA ALA A 177 9.59 -3.10 16.23
C ALA A 177 10.04 -2.02 17.23
N GLU A 178 11.08 -1.28 16.89
CA GLU A 178 11.64 -0.18 17.66
C GLU A 178 10.66 0.99 17.68
N VAL A 179 10.07 1.34 16.54
CA VAL A 179 9.04 2.38 16.44
C VAL A 179 7.78 2.01 17.21
N ALA A 180 7.34 0.74 17.18
CA ALA A 180 6.22 0.27 17.99
C ALA A 180 6.52 0.36 19.49
N ALA A 181 7.74 0.02 19.92
CA ALA A 181 8.14 0.18 21.31
C ALA A 181 8.17 1.66 21.74
N LEU A 182 8.55 2.58 20.85
CA LEU A 182 8.44 4.03 21.09
C LEU A 182 6.98 4.48 21.19
N ALA A 183 6.11 4.00 20.30
CA ALA A 183 4.69 4.31 20.34
C ALA A 183 4.06 3.86 21.68
N ASP A 184 4.34 2.63 22.12
CA ASP A 184 3.89 2.10 23.41
C ASP A 184 4.42 2.93 24.60
N LYS A 185 5.72 3.24 24.59
CA LYS A 185 6.38 4.04 25.65
C LYS A 185 5.76 5.43 25.83
N HIS A 186 5.29 6.03 24.73
CA HIS A 186 4.76 7.40 24.70
C HIS A 186 3.22 7.47 24.58
N ASP A 187 2.52 6.33 24.69
CA ASP A 187 1.07 6.21 24.50
C ASP A 187 0.58 6.83 23.16
N LEU A 188 1.31 6.57 22.08
CA LEU A 188 1.00 7.02 20.73
C LEU A 188 0.31 5.90 19.95
N PHE A 189 -0.61 6.26 19.05
CA PHE A 189 -1.07 5.31 18.05
C PHE A 189 0.01 5.07 16.97
N LEU A 190 0.06 3.85 16.44
CA LEU A 190 0.89 3.51 15.29
C LEU A 190 0.03 3.04 14.13
N ILE A 191 0.14 3.72 12.99
CA ILE A 191 -0.41 3.29 11.70
C ILE A 191 0.73 2.85 10.79
N GLU A 192 0.74 1.56 10.44
CA GLU A 192 1.64 0.99 9.44
C GLU A 192 1.02 1.11 8.05
N ASP A 193 1.50 2.04 7.24
CA ASP A 193 1.17 2.06 5.81
C ASP A 193 1.95 0.93 5.11
N ASN A 194 1.24 -0.15 4.85
CA ASN A 194 1.76 -1.39 4.30
C ASN A 194 1.30 -1.58 2.85
N CYS A 195 0.93 -0.48 2.15
CA CYS A 195 0.48 -0.51 0.77
C CYS A 195 1.49 -1.24 -0.13
N ASP A 196 2.77 -0.91 0.01
CA ASP A 196 3.87 -1.44 -0.83
C ASP A 196 4.61 -2.62 -0.20
N ALA A 197 4.17 -3.15 0.93
CA ALA A 197 4.96 -4.07 1.75
C ALA A 197 4.23 -5.36 2.16
N VAL A 198 3.21 -5.75 1.39
CA VAL A 198 2.50 -7.01 1.63
C VAL A 198 3.46 -8.20 1.51
N GLY A 199 3.58 -8.95 2.61
CA GLY A 199 4.48 -10.10 2.72
C GLY A 199 5.89 -9.78 3.20
N SER A 200 6.22 -8.51 3.46
CA SER A 200 7.46 -8.15 4.14
C SER A 200 7.45 -8.63 5.60
N THR A 201 8.64 -8.91 6.15
CA THR A 201 8.78 -9.24 7.58
C THR A 201 9.89 -8.43 8.23
N TYR A 202 9.74 -8.19 9.53
CA TYR A 202 10.74 -7.58 10.40
C TYR A 202 10.85 -8.42 11.67
N GLY A 203 12.06 -8.87 12.02
CA GLY A 203 12.28 -9.81 13.13
C GLY A 203 11.48 -11.11 12.99
N GLY A 204 11.22 -11.57 11.75
CA GLY A 204 10.40 -12.75 11.46
C GLY A 204 8.88 -12.58 11.64
N LYS A 205 8.40 -11.38 12.00
CA LYS A 205 6.98 -11.03 12.09
C LYS A 205 6.56 -10.22 10.87
N LEU A 206 5.34 -10.45 10.36
CA LEU A 206 4.81 -9.72 9.20
C LEU A 206 4.69 -8.22 9.50
N THR A 207 5.06 -7.38 8.54
CA THR A 207 4.72 -5.95 8.59
C THR A 207 3.21 -5.73 8.54
N GLY A 208 2.74 -4.62 9.10
CA GLY A 208 1.31 -4.35 9.32
C GLY A 208 0.74 -5.02 10.58
N THR A 209 1.56 -5.63 11.43
CA THR A 209 1.11 -6.33 12.64
C THR A 209 1.69 -5.78 13.95
N PHE A 210 2.43 -4.69 13.88
CA PHE A 210 3.07 -4.02 15.00
C PHE A 210 2.24 -2.85 15.53
N GLY A 211 1.54 -2.14 14.65
CA GLY A 211 0.70 -0.99 14.99
C GLY A 211 -0.75 -1.31 15.31
N ASP A 212 -1.51 -0.26 15.61
CA ASP A 212 -2.94 -0.30 15.89
C ASP A 212 -3.78 -0.56 14.64
N LEU A 213 -3.37 0.03 13.53
CA LEU A 213 -4.00 -0.08 12.22
C LEU A 213 -2.93 -0.29 11.16
N THR A 214 -3.24 -1.10 10.15
CA THR A 214 -2.43 -1.19 8.94
C THR A 214 -3.28 -1.00 7.71
N THR A 215 -2.67 -0.45 6.66
CA THR A 215 -3.34 -0.18 5.39
C THR A 215 -2.62 -0.89 4.25
N VAL A 216 -3.41 -1.33 3.26
CA VAL A 216 -2.90 -2.02 2.07
C VAL A 216 -3.59 -1.48 0.82
N SER A 217 -2.87 -1.47 -0.30
CA SER A 217 -3.38 -1.07 -1.62
C SER A 217 -3.45 -2.27 -2.56
N PHE A 218 -4.47 -2.25 -3.43
CA PHE A 218 -4.69 -3.24 -4.50
C PHE A 218 -4.77 -2.57 -5.88
N TYR A 219 -4.09 -1.43 -6.05
CA TYR A 219 -3.89 -0.83 -7.37
C TYR A 219 -2.89 -1.67 -8.20
N PRO A 220 -2.95 -1.74 -9.55
CA PRO A 220 -2.25 -2.73 -10.37
C PRO A 220 -0.72 -2.78 -10.23
N ALA A 221 -0.08 -1.76 -9.69
CA ALA A 221 1.37 -1.77 -9.42
C ALA A 221 1.78 -2.63 -8.21
N HIS A 222 0.87 -2.89 -7.27
CA HIS A 222 1.15 -3.50 -5.97
C HIS A 222 1.24 -5.03 -6.05
N HIS A 223 1.45 -5.68 -4.90
CA HIS A 223 1.61 -7.14 -4.79
C HIS A 223 0.38 -7.91 -5.24
N LEU A 224 -0.80 -7.36 -4.99
CA LEU A 224 -2.09 -7.88 -5.43
C LEU A 224 -2.85 -6.76 -6.14
N THR A 225 -3.74 -7.11 -7.05
CA THR A 225 -4.61 -6.12 -7.70
C THR A 225 -6.09 -6.47 -7.59
N MET A 226 -6.91 -5.42 -7.52
CA MET A 226 -8.35 -5.46 -7.76
C MET A 226 -8.75 -4.47 -8.88
N GLY A 227 -7.78 -3.98 -9.65
CA GLY A 227 -7.93 -2.80 -10.51
C GLY A 227 -7.92 -1.52 -9.69
N GLU A 228 -8.86 -1.38 -8.77
CA GLU A 228 -8.84 -0.40 -7.68
C GLU A 228 -9.22 -1.12 -6.39
N GLY A 229 -8.56 -0.80 -5.28
CA GLY A 229 -8.88 -1.41 -3.99
C GLY A 229 -7.86 -1.10 -2.92
N GLY A 230 -8.24 -1.33 -1.67
CA GLY A 230 -7.35 -1.30 -0.52
C GLY A 230 -8.01 -1.94 0.69
N CYS A 231 -7.30 -1.99 1.80
CA CYS A 231 -7.84 -2.61 3.02
C CYS A 231 -7.26 -1.94 4.27
N VAL A 232 -8.11 -1.76 5.29
CA VAL A 232 -7.67 -1.41 6.65
C VAL A 232 -7.76 -2.67 7.51
N LEU A 233 -6.70 -3.03 8.22
CA LEU A 233 -6.66 -4.20 9.08
C LEU A 233 -6.22 -3.84 10.51
N THR A 234 -6.67 -4.64 11.48
CA THR A 234 -6.34 -4.43 12.89
C THR A 234 -6.61 -5.67 13.75
N ASN A 235 -5.93 -5.74 14.89
CA ASN A 235 -6.24 -6.67 15.98
C ASN A 235 -7.23 -6.08 17.01
N ASN A 236 -7.47 -4.78 16.96
CA ASN A 236 -8.36 -4.10 17.89
C ASN A 236 -9.80 -4.06 17.34
N LEU A 237 -10.70 -4.81 17.99
CA LEU A 237 -12.11 -4.88 17.56
C LEU A 237 -12.87 -3.56 17.71
N ALA A 238 -12.47 -2.69 18.64
CA ALA A 238 -13.07 -1.37 18.78
C ALA A 238 -12.69 -0.47 17.58
N LEU A 239 -11.41 -0.46 17.20
CA LEU A 239 -10.95 0.26 16.00
C LEU A 239 -11.58 -0.30 14.73
N ALA A 240 -11.67 -1.63 14.60
CA ALA A 240 -12.36 -2.27 13.48
C ALA A 240 -13.80 -1.76 13.35
N ARG A 241 -14.53 -1.67 14.47
CA ARG A 241 -15.92 -1.17 14.47
C ARG A 241 -16.03 0.30 14.07
N ILE A 242 -15.09 1.14 14.50
CA ILE A 242 -15.02 2.55 14.11
C ILE A 242 -14.75 2.68 12.60
N VAL A 243 -13.75 1.95 12.09
CA VAL A 243 -13.40 1.92 10.67
C VAL A 243 -14.60 1.49 9.82
N GLU A 244 -15.29 0.41 10.22
CA GLU A 244 -16.48 -0.08 9.53
C GLU A 244 -17.61 0.96 9.51
N SER A 245 -17.87 1.62 10.64
CA SER A 245 -18.87 2.69 10.72
C SER A 245 -18.51 3.83 9.76
N MET A 246 -17.29 4.37 9.82
CA MET A 246 -16.86 5.47 8.96
C MET A 246 -16.84 5.09 7.48
N ARG A 247 -16.47 3.86 7.12
CA ARG A 247 -16.53 3.37 5.72
C ARG A 247 -17.96 3.31 5.19
N ASP A 248 -18.91 3.01 6.07
CA ASP A 248 -20.31 2.74 5.75
C ASP A 248 -21.22 3.90 6.17
N TRP A 249 -20.96 5.08 5.61
CA TRP A 249 -21.73 6.32 5.80
C TRP A 249 -21.70 6.89 7.21
N GLY A 250 -20.86 6.35 8.11
CA GLY A 250 -20.86 6.70 9.52
C GLY A 250 -21.99 6.04 10.31
N ARG A 251 -22.65 5.01 9.74
CA ARG A 251 -23.81 4.36 10.37
C ARG A 251 -23.40 3.61 11.64
N ASP A 252 -24.24 3.67 12.67
CA ASP A 252 -24.02 2.96 13.94
C ASP A 252 -24.41 1.48 13.83
N CYS A 253 -25.36 1.15 12.97
CA CYS A 253 -25.80 -0.21 12.73
C CYS A 253 -24.73 -1.04 12.00
N TRP A 254 -24.50 -2.27 12.45
CA TRP A 254 -23.57 -3.22 11.84
C TRP A 254 -24.26 -4.29 10.99
N CYS A 255 -25.57 -4.18 10.78
CA CYS A 255 -26.28 -5.13 9.94
C CYS A 255 -25.77 -5.08 8.49
N GLU A 256 -25.52 -6.25 7.94
CA GLU A 256 -25.09 -6.42 6.56
C GLU A 256 -26.19 -5.98 5.58
N PRO A 257 -25.82 -5.57 4.35
CA PRO A 257 -26.79 -5.40 3.28
C PRO A 257 -27.65 -6.67 3.12
N GLY A 258 -28.97 -6.50 3.02
CA GLY A 258 -29.93 -7.62 2.97
C GLY A 258 -30.33 -8.23 4.32
N GLU A 259 -29.61 -7.93 5.40
CA GLU A 259 -29.99 -8.35 6.76
C GLU A 259 -30.70 -7.22 7.51
N ASN A 260 -31.70 -7.55 8.33
CA ASN A 260 -32.44 -6.59 9.14
C ASN A 260 -32.40 -6.97 10.62
N ASN A 261 -32.23 -5.98 11.49
CA ASN A 261 -32.28 -6.12 12.95
C ASN A 261 -31.34 -7.19 13.56
N LYS A 262 -30.26 -7.58 12.88
CA LYS A 262 -29.23 -8.46 13.46
C LYS A 262 -28.53 -7.84 14.68
N CYS A 263 -28.48 -6.51 14.71
CA CYS A 263 -28.03 -5.74 15.86
C CYS A 263 -29.00 -5.78 17.06
N LEU A 264 -30.22 -6.28 16.89
CA LEU A 264 -31.30 -6.31 17.89
C LEU A 264 -31.70 -4.91 18.41
N LYS A 265 -31.44 -3.86 17.61
CA LYS A 265 -31.57 -2.46 18.00
C LYS A 265 -32.42 -1.63 17.04
N ARG A 266 -33.03 -2.22 16.01
CA ARG A 266 -33.56 -1.49 14.85
C ARG A 266 -34.54 -0.36 15.21
N PHE A 267 -35.51 -0.59 16.08
CA PHE A 267 -36.49 0.42 16.49
C PHE A 267 -36.52 0.63 18.00
N ASP A 268 -35.65 -0.06 18.75
CA ASP A 268 -35.63 -0.06 20.22
C ASP A 268 -34.42 0.68 20.79
N TYR A 269 -33.64 1.34 19.93
CA TYR A 269 -32.43 2.06 20.31
C TYR A 269 -32.55 3.55 19.99
N GLU A 270 -32.21 4.40 20.96
CA GLU A 270 -32.29 5.85 20.86
C GLU A 270 -30.88 6.44 21.02
N MET A 271 -30.51 7.36 20.13
CA MET A 271 -29.21 8.04 20.15
C MET A 271 -29.38 9.51 19.80
N GLY A 272 -28.61 10.37 20.48
CA GLY A 272 -28.65 11.81 20.27
C GLY A 272 -30.03 12.39 20.59
N THR A 273 -30.54 13.23 19.70
CA THR A 273 -31.88 13.85 19.81
C THR A 273 -32.88 13.26 18.81
N LEU A 274 -32.62 12.06 18.29
CA LEU A 274 -33.51 11.37 17.37
C LEU A 274 -34.75 10.86 18.13
N PRO A 275 -35.93 10.78 17.47
CA PRO A 275 -37.14 10.31 18.13
C PRO A 275 -37.06 8.81 18.43
N LYS A 276 -37.72 8.37 19.51
CA LYS A 276 -37.90 6.95 19.82
C LYS A 276 -38.48 6.21 18.62
N GLY A 277 -37.95 5.02 18.32
CA GLY A 277 -38.39 4.23 17.17
C GLY A 277 -37.68 4.56 15.86
N TYR A 278 -36.69 5.45 15.85
CA TYR A 278 -35.90 5.73 14.64
C TYR A 278 -35.14 4.49 14.17
N ASP A 279 -35.11 4.24 12.85
CA ASP A 279 -34.43 3.05 12.31
C ASP A 279 -32.93 3.13 12.56
N HIS A 280 -32.38 2.19 13.32
CA HIS A 280 -30.94 2.09 13.62
C HIS A 280 -30.08 2.06 12.35
N LYS A 281 -30.60 1.56 11.22
CA LYS A 281 -29.89 1.62 9.93
C LYS A 281 -29.59 3.05 9.46
N TYR A 282 -30.34 4.03 9.94
CA TYR A 282 -30.22 5.45 9.62
C TYR A 282 -29.79 6.30 10.82
N ILE A 283 -29.28 5.67 11.88
CA ILE A 283 -28.56 6.37 12.93
C ILE A 283 -27.08 6.41 12.54
N PHE A 284 -26.51 7.61 12.49
CA PHE A 284 -25.11 7.85 12.12
C PHE A 284 -24.33 8.31 13.35
N SER A 285 -23.41 7.48 13.84
CA SER A 285 -22.57 7.77 15.02
C SER A 285 -21.26 8.46 14.66
N HIS A 286 -20.90 8.50 13.37
CA HIS A 286 -19.73 9.20 12.86
C HIS A 286 -20.09 10.06 11.65
N VAL A 287 -19.28 11.08 11.39
CA VAL A 287 -19.24 11.73 10.07
C VAL A 287 -18.40 10.82 9.17
N GLY A 288 -19.08 9.92 8.44
CA GLY A 288 -18.43 8.91 7.61
C GLY A 288 -18.44 9.21 6.12
N TYR A 289 -18.05 8.20 5.36
CA TYR A 289 -17.85 8.21 3.91
C TYR A 289 -18.59 7.05 3.26
N ASN A 290 -18.47 6.88 1.94
CA ASN A 290 -18.81 5.63 1.27
C ASN A 290 -17.61 5.11 0.49
N LEU A 291 -16.77 4.33 1.16
CA LEU A 291 -15.47 3.89 0.63
C LEU A 291 -15.40 2.39 0.41
N LYS A 292 -16.55 1.69 0.39
CA LYS A 292 -16.62 0.26 0.11
C LYS A 292 -16.11 -0.08 -1.29
N ALA A 293 -15.44 -1.21 -1.44
CA ALA A 293 -15.18 -1.84 -2.73
C ALA A 293 -16.41 -2.61 -3.24
N THR A 294 -16.33 -3.16 -4.45
CA THR A 294 -17.36 -4.00 -5.06
C THR A 294 -17.05 -5.49 -4.88
N ASP A 295 -18.06 -6.35 -4.97
CA ASP A 295 -17.85 -7.81 -4.93
C ASP A 295 -17.14 -8.34 -6.19
N ILE A 296 -17.18 -7.59 -7.31
CA ILE A 296 -16.42 -7.88 -8.52
C ILE A 296 -14.92 -7.66 -8.26
N GLN A 297 -14.55 -6.51 -7.67
CA GLN A 297 -13.18 -6.24 -7.23
C GLN A 297 -12.68 -7.31 -6.25
N ALA A 298 -13.51 -7.65 -5.26
CA ALA A 298 -13.15 -8.66 -4.26
C ALA A 298 -12.99 -10.08 -4.87
N ALA A 299 -13.72 -10.42 -5.93
CA ALA A 299 -13.56 -11.70 -6.63
C ALA A 299 -12.18 -11.81 -7.29
N LEU A 300 -11.72 -10.75 -7.96
CA LEU A 300 -10.36 -10.67 -8.49
C LEU A 300 -9.32 -10.77 -7.36
N GLY A 301 -9.51 -10.01 -6.28
CA GLY A 301 -8.60 -10.05 -5.14
C GLY A 301 -8.51 -11.43 -4.48
N MET A 302 -9.59 -12.21 -4.44
CA MET A 302 -9.57 -13.59 -3.95
C MET A 302 -8.70 -14.51 -4.82
N SER A 303 -8.77 -14.35 -6.15
CA SER A 303 -7.90 -15.10 -7.07
C SER A 303 -6.44 -14.71 -6.88
N GLN A 304 -6.15 -13.40 -6.84
CA GLN A 304 -4.81 -12.88 -6.63
C GLN A 304 -4.21 -13.30 -5.28
N LEU A 305 -5.00 -13.33 -4.21
CA LEU A 305 -4.54 -13.69 -2.87
C LEU A 305 -3.93 -15.10 -2.82
N ASN A 306 -4.41 -16.03 -3.65
CA ASN A 306 -3.85 -17.39 -3.74
C ASN A 306 -2.42 -17.42 -4.28
N LYS A 307 -1.99 -16.36 -4.99
CA LYS A 307 -0.69 -16.23 -5.66
C LYS A 307 0.29 -15.34 -4.89
N LEU A 308 -0.14 -14.78 -3.75
CA LEU A 308 0.64 -13.80 -3.02
C LEU A 308 2.04 -14.30 -2.64
N ASP A 309 2.16 -15.54 -2.19
CA ASP A 309 3.47 -16.08 -1.75
C ASP A 309 4.45 -16.19 -2.93
N ASP A 310 3.97 -16.66 -4.08
CA ASP A 310 4.76 -16.75 -5.31
C ASP A 310 5.17 -15.36 -5.81
N PHE A 311 4.25 -14.38 -5.75
CA PHE A 311 4.56 -13.00 -6.09
C PHE A 311 5.63 -12.39 -5.18
N CYS A 312 5.54 -12.63 -3.86
CA CYS A 312 6.57 -12.20 -2.92
C CYS A 312 7.91 -12.87 -3.21
N ALA A 313 7.92 -14.18 -3.49
CA ALA A 313 9.14 -14.93 -3.79
C ALA A 313 9.81 -14.44 -5.09
N ALA A 314 9.03 -14.22 -6.16
CA ALA A 314 9.51 -13.68 -7.42
C ALA A 314 10.12 -12.28 -7.25
N ARG A 315 9.44 -11.40 -6.50
CA ARG A 315 9.95 -10.05 -6.19
C ARG A 315 11.30 -10.09 -5.48
N ARG A 316 11.47 -10.95 -4.48
CA ARG A 316 12.75 -11.13 -3.78
C ARG A 316 13.84 -11.68 -4.70
N ALA A 317 13.52 -12.67 -5.54
CA ALA A 317 14.48 -13.24 -6.48
C ALA A 317 14.94 -12.20 -7.52
N ASN A 318 14.00 -11.44 -8.07
CA ASN A 318 14.26 -10.39 -9.06
C ASN A 318 15.10 -9.25 -8.44
N TRP A 319 14.76 -8.82 -7.22
CA TRP A 319 15.54 -7.81 -6.50
C TRP A 319 16.99 -8.26 -6.26
N ARG A 320 17.20 -9.51 -5.81
CA ARG A 320 18.56 -10.06 -5.59
C ARG A 320 19.36 -10.07 -6.89
N ARG A 321 18.75 -10.50 -8.00
CA ARG A 321 19.42 -10.49 -9.31
C ARG A 321 19.92 -9.11 -9.71
N LEU A 322 19.10 -8.06 -9.51
CA LEU A 322 19.51 -6.69 -9.76
C LEU A 322 20.59 -6.22 -8.76
N ARG A 323 20.45 -6.56 -7.47
CA ARG A 323 21.40 -6.17 -6.43
C ARG A 323 22.80 -6.75 -6.68
N ASP A 324 22.87 -8.03 -7.00
CA ASP A 324 24.11 -8.74 -7.29
C ASP A 324 24.68 -8.25 -8.64
N GLY A 325 23.80 -8.10 -9.64
CA GLY A 325 24.16 -7.64 -10.97
C GLY A 325 24.72 -6.23 -11.00
N LEU A 326 24.30 -5.33 -10.11
CA LEU A 326 24.78 -3.95 -10.04
C LEU A 326 25.87 -3.72 -8.99
N GLU A 327 26.27 -4.75 -8.25
CA GLU A 327 27.32 -4.62 -7.24
C GLU A 327 28.62 -4.07 -7.84
N GLY A 328 29.20 -3.07 -7.15
CA GLY A 328 30.46 -2.42 -7.53
C GLY A 328 30.36 -1.45 -8.71
N VAL A 329 29.16 -1.15 -9.22
CA VAL A 329 29.00 -0.11 -10.25
C VAL A 329 29.25 1.27 -9.63
N PRO A 330 30.28 2.03 -10.07
CA PRO A 330 30.67 3.30 -9.46
C PRO A 330 29.63 4.40 -9.71
N GLY A 331 29.50 5.36 -8.80
CA GLY A 331 28.58 6.48 -8.94
C GLY A 331 27.11 6.15 -8.61
N LEU A 332 26.84 4.96 -8.08
CA LEU A 332 25.50 4.49 -7.70
C LEU A 332 25.48 4.02 -6.24
N LEU A 333 24.53 4.55 -5.48
CA LEU A 333 24.12 3.99 -4.20
C LEU A 333 22.95 3.03 -4.41
N LEU A 334 23.18 1.76 -4.10
CA LEU A 334 22.21 0.67 -4.21
C LEU A 334 21.37 0.53 -2.93
N PRO A 335 20.16 -0.05 -3.02
CA PRO A 335 19.29 -0.21 -1.87
C PRO A 335 19.75 -1.40 -1.03
N GLU A 336 19.54 -1.29 0.28
CA GLU A 336 19.79 -2.35 1.24
C GLU A 336 18.52 -2.66 2.02
N ALA A 337 18.32 -3.94 2.33
CA ALA A 337 17.26 -4.34 3.26
C ALA A 337 17.55 -3.72 4.63
N THR A 338 16.53 -3.18 5.29
CA THR A 338 16.68 -2.75 6.69
C THR A 338 17.18 -3.94 7.53
N PRO A 339 18.13 -3.75 8.46
CA PRO A 339 18.61 -4.83 9.31
C PRO A 339 17.47 -5.61 9.97
N ASN A 340 17.65 -6.93 10.13
CA ASN A 340 16.65 -7.86 10.68
C ASN A 340 15.32 -7.95 9.90
N SER A 341 15.28 -7.51 8.64
CA SER A 341 14.09 -7.60 7.79
C SER A 341 14.25 -8.59 6.63
N ASP A 342 13.12 -9.05 6.11
CA ASP A 342 13.01 -9.72 4.82
C ASP A 342 11.96 -8.98 3.98
N PRO A 343 12.38 -8.02 3.14
CA PRO A 343 11.47 -7.19 2.34
C PRO A 343 10.83 -7.93 1.16
N SER A 344 9.51 -7.82 1.04
CA SER A 344 8.76 -8.16 -0.18
C SER A 344 8.80 -6.95 -1.11
N TRP A 345 9.89 -6.80 -1.85
CA TRP A 345 10.21 -5.58 -2.62
C TRP A 345 9.12 -5.17 -3.63
N PHE A 346 8.72 -3.90 -3.58
CA PHE A 346 7.85 -3.28 -4.57
C PHE A 346 8.61 -2.90 -5.84
N GLY A 347 9.80 -2.32 -5.66
CA GLY A 347 10.69 -1.81 -6.71
C GLY A 347 12.16 -1.88 -6.28
N PHE A 348 13.08 -1.64 -7.21
CA PHE A 348 14.52 -1.58 -6.96
C PHE A 348 15.00 -0.13 -7.10
N LEU A 349 15.27 0.53 -5.97
CA LEU A 349 15.76 1.92 -5.94
C LEU A 349 17.22 2.01 -6.38
N ILE A 350 17.57 3.11 -7.03
CA ILE A 350 18.93 3.48 -7.41
C ILE A 350 19.07 4.97 -7.16
N THR A 351 20.08 5.36 -6.40
CA THR A 351 20.47 6.76 -6.23
C THR A 351 21.76 7.01 -6.97
N VAL A 352 21.76 7.96 -7.89
CA VAL A 352 23.00 8.42 -8.53
C VAL A 352 23.72 9.33 -7.54
N GLU A 353 24.94 8.98 -7.15
CA GLU A 353 25.70 9.74 -6.14
C GLU A 353 25.85 11.22 -6.59
N PRO A 354 25.71 12.21 -5.69
CA PRO A 354 25.75 13.63 -6.08
C PRO A 354 27.04 14.08 -6.79
N ASP A 355 28.15 13.39 -6.54
CA ASP A 355 29.47 13.60 -7.13
C ASP A 355 29.77 12.66 -8.32
N ALA A 356 28.82 11.83 -8.75
CA ALA A 356 28.97 10.98 -9.93
C ALA A 356 29.20 11.85 -11.20
N PRO A 357 29.98 11.35 -12.18
CA PRO A 357 30.28 12.09 -13.41
C PRO A 357 29.09 12.19 -14.39
N TYR A 358 27.90 11.77 -13.97
CA TYR A 358 26.66 11.80 -14.74
C TYR A 358 25.49 12.11 -13.81
N SER A 359 24.41 12.65 -14.38
CA SER A 359 23.20 12.90 -13.60
C SER A 359 22.26 11.71 -13.61
N ARG A 360 21.36 11.66 -12.61
CA ARG A 360 20.19 10.78 -12.62
C ARG A 360 19.36 10.92 -13.89
N LYS A 361 19.24 12.15 -14.43
CA LYS A 361 18.49 12.39 -15.67
C LYS A 361 19.14 11.66 -16.84
N ASP A 362 20.46 11.75 -16.99
CA ASP A 362 21.17 11.10 -18.09
C ASP A 362 21.01 9.58 -18.06
N LEU A 363 21.13 8.97 -16.87
CA LEU A 363 20.92 7.53 -16.71
C LEU A 363 19.47 7.13 -17.01
N VAL A 364 18.49 7.87 -16.48
CA VAL A 364 17.07 7.59 -16.73
C VAL A 364 16.72 7.71 -18.20
N ASP A 365 17.15 8.77 -18.87
CA ASP A 365 16.89 8.95 -20.31
C ASP A 365 17.49 7.78 -21.11
N PHE A 366 18.72 7.35 -20.77
CA PHE A 366 19.35 6.20 -21.42
C PHE A 366 18.58 4.89 -21.20
N LEU A 367 18.03 4.67 -20.01
CA LEU A 367 17.23 3.48 -19.70
C LEU A 367 15.87 3.51 -20.41
N GLU A 368 15.18 4.65 -20.41
CA GLU A 368 13.88 4.82 -21.08
C GLU A 368 14.00 4.68 -22.60
N ASP A 369 15.08 5.19 -23.21
CA ASP A 369 15.37 5.00 -24.64
C ASP A 369 15.55 3.50 -24.98
N ARG A 370 16.01 2.71 -24.01
CA ARG A 370 16.18 1.25 -24.10
C ARG A 370 14.96 0.47 -23.62
N LYS A 371 13.81 1.13 -23.41
CA LYS A 371 12.56 0.50 -22.98
C LYS A 371 12.64 -0.10 -21.58
N ILE A 372 13.50 0.44 -20.72
CA ILE A 372 13.58 0.10 -19.30
C ILE A 372 12.89 1.21 -18.54
N GLY A 373 11.61 0.99 -18.21
CA GLY A 373 10.79 1.98 -17.56
C GLY A 373 11.26 2.26 -16.12
N THR A 374 11.34 3.54 -15.78
CA THR A 374 11.79 4.04 -14.50
C THR A 374 10.69 4.84 -13.81
N ARG A 375 10.78 5.02 -12.49
CA ARG A 375 9.91 5.93 -11.73
C ARG A 375 10.73 6.68 -10.70
N ARG A 376 10.31 7.91 -10.36
CA ARG A 376 10.87 8.60 -9.19
C ARG A 376 10.38 7.92 -7.90
N LEU A 377 11.07 8.17 -6.78
CA LEU A 377 10.56 7.77 -5.47
C LEU A 377 9.38 8.67 -5.08
N PHE A 378 8.24 8.43 -5.71
CA PHE A 378 6.95 9.06 -5.43
C PHE A 378 7.01 10.59 -5.49
N ALA A 379 6.65 11.26 -4.38
CA ALA A 379 6.71 12.71 -4.26
C ALA A 379 8.13 13.25 -4.09
N GLY A 380 9.15 12.39 -3.91
CA GLY A 380 10.42 12.82 -3.33
C GLY A 380 10.16 13.45 -1.97
N ASN A 381 10.70 14.63 -1.74
CA ASN A 381 10.42 15.47 -0.58
C ASN A 381 9.04 16.12 -0.73
N LEU A 382 8.06 15.66 0.04
CA LEU A 382 6.69 16.20 0.05
C LEU A 382 6.68 17.71 0.32
N MET A 383 7.62 18.24 1.09
CA MET A 383 7.69 19.67 1.42
C MET A 383 8.04 20.56 0.22
N ARG A 384 8.52 19.98 -0.88
CA ARG A 384 8.80 20.68 -2.13
C ARG A 384 7.65 20.57 -3.13
N GLN A 385 6.62 19.81 -2.81
CA GLN A 385 5.46 19.66 -3.68
C GLN A 385 4.53 20.88 -3.57
N PRO A 386 4.01 21.42 -4.69
CA PRO A 386 3.18 22.63 -4.66
C PRO A 386 1.97 22.55 -3.73
N ALA A 387 1.37 21.38 -3.56
CA ALA A 387 0.19 21.20 -2.70
C ALA A 387 0.50 21.31 -1.19
N TYR A 388 1.77 21.21 -0.80
CA TYR A 388 2.22 21.12 0.60
C TYR A 388 2.97 22.37 1.08
N LEU A 389 3.30 23.32 0.19
CA LEU A 389 4.09 24.52 0.53
C LEU A 389 3.47 25.36 1.65
N ASP A 390 2.15 25.55 1.61
CA ASP A 390 1.41 26.39 2.57
C ASP A 390 0.63 25.58 3.61
N GLN A 391 0.90 24.27 3.73
CA GLN A 391 0.20 23.41 4.69
C GLN A 391 0.84 23.51 6.08
N PRO A 392 0.05 23.46 7.17
CA PRO A 392 0.60 23.46 8.52
C PRO A 392 1.41 22.18 8.77
N HIS A 393 2.63 22.32 9.25
CA HIS A 393 3.52 21.20 9.53
C HIS A 393 4.64 21.58 10.51
N ARG A 394 5.39 20.59 10.96
CA ARG A 394 6.66 20.76 11.67
C ARG A 394 7.72 19.88 11.01
N VAL A 395 8.96 20.36 10.97
CA VAL A 395 10.13 19.56 10.55
C VAL A 395 11.08 19.43 11.74
N VAL A 396 11.68 18.25 11.91
CA VAL A 396 12.66 17.99 12.97
C VAL A 396 13.99 17.64 12.33
N GLY A 397 15.02 18.43 12.64
CA GLY A 397 16.31 18.34 11.97
C GLY A 397 16.29 18.95 10.57
N GLU A 398 17.11 18.40 9.68
CA GLU A 398 17.19 18.78 8.27
C GLU A 398 16.71 17.63 7.40
N LEU A 399 16.18 17.93 6.20
CA LEU A 399 15.65 16.94 5.25
C LEU A 399 16.62 16.70 4.09
N ARG A 400 17.92 16.54 4.41
CA ARG A 400 18.99 16.45 3.40
C ARG A 400 18.83 15.22 2.52
N ASN A 401 18.53 14.08 3.12
CA ASN A 401 18.38 12.83 2.38
C ASN A 401 17.10 12.86 1.55
N ALA A 402 16.03 13.47 2.04
CA ALA A 402 14.83 13.72 1.24
C ALA A 402 15.10 14.56 -0.02
N ASP A 403 15.97 15.58 0.08
CA ASP A 403 16.36 16.39 -1.08
C ASP A 403 17.25 15.61 -2.05
N ILE A 404 18.23 14.85 -1.55
CA ILE A 404 19.01 13.91 -2.37
C ILE A 404 18.08 12.96 -3.11
N ILE A 405 17.09 12.38 -2.41
CA ILE A 405 16.13 11.45 -3.02
C ILE A 405 15.34 12.10 -4.16
N THR A 406 14.89 13.33 -3.94
CA THR A 406 14.10 14.09 -4.94
C THR A 406 14.90 14.29 -6.23
N GLU A 407 16.19 14.58 -6.09
CA GLU A 407 17.05 15.01 -7.19
C GLU A 407 17.79 13.85 -7.86
N HIS A 408 18.16 12.82 -7.08
CA HIS A 408 19.12 11.79 -7.47
C HIS A 408 18.57 10.36 -7.50
N THR A 409 17.38 10.11 -6.95
CA THR A 409 16.84 8.74 -6.83
C THR A 409 15.74 8.43 -7.85
N PHE A 410 15.72 7.18 -8.31
CA PHE A 410 14.65 6.57 -9.10
C PHE A 410 14.59 5.07 -8.80
N TRP A 411 13.58 4.36 -9.28
CA TRP A 411 13.50 2.90 -9.16
C TRP A 411 13.08 2.24 -10.48
N ILE A 412 13.49 0.97 -10.63
CA ILE A 412 13.12 0.07 -11.71
C ILE A 412 12.40 -1.17 -11.15
N GLY A 413 11.85 -2.00 -12.03
CA GLY A 413 10.93 -3.06 -11.63
C GLY A 413 11.58 -4.31 -11.06
N VAL A 414 10.88 -4.93 -10.11
CA VAL A 414 11.13 -6.30 -9.60
C VAL A 414 9.88 -7.18 -9.61
N TYR A 415 8.78 -6.69 -10.18
CA TYR A 415 7.49 -7.37 -10.13
C TYR A 415 7.49 -8.72 -10.89
N PRO A 416 6.52 -9.63 -10.62
CA PRO A 416 6.65 -11.04 -10.97
C PRO A 416 6.66 -11.38 -12.47
N LYS A 417 6.24 -10.48 -13.37
CA LYS A 417 6.28 -10.73 -14.83
C LYS A 417 7.68 -10.52 -15.43
N LEU A 418 8.61 -9.95 -14.69
CA LEU A 418 9.98 -9.73 -15.17
C LEU A 418 10.74 -11.06 -15.23
N THR A 419 11.29 -11.34 -16.39
CA THR A 419 12.12 -12.52 -16.62
C THR A 419 13.59 -12.24 -16.31
N ALA A 420 14.38 -13.29 -16.09
CA ALA A 420 15.83 -13.16 -15.89
C ALA A 420 16.51 -12.35 -17.02
N ARG A 421 16.14 -12.62 -18.28
CA ARG A 421 16.70 -11.94 -19.46
C ARG A 421 16.36 -10.44 -19.50
N MET A 422 15.17 -10.05 -19.05
CA MET A 422 14.79 -8.62 -18.93
C MET A 422 15.64 -7.93 -17.86
N LEU A 423 15.82 -8.58 -16.71
CA LEU A 423 16.62 -8.03 -15.61
C LEU A 423 18.10 -7.95 -15.96
N ASP A 424 18.64 -8.96 -16.65
CA ASP A 424 20.02 -8.95 -17.16
C ASP A 424 20.23 -7.81 -18.14
N TYR A 425 19.29 -7.61 -19.07
CA TYR A 425 19.36 -6.48 -19.99
C TYR A 425 19.35 -5.13 -19.26
N ALA A 426 18.59 -5.00 -18.17
CA ALA A 426 18.61 -3.79 -17.35
C ALA A 426 19.97 -3.60 -16.65
N VAL A 427 20.53 -4.66 -16.06
CA VAL A 427 21.87 -4.65 -15.45
C VAL A 427 22.94 -4.27 -16.45
N ASP A 428 22.97 -4.94 -17.60
CA ASP A 428 23.94 -4.70 -18.67
C ASP A 428 23.83 -3.26 -19.20
N SER A 429 22.61 -2.75 -19.36
CA SER A 429 22.38 -1.37 -19.81
C SER A 429 22.89 -0.34 -18.79
N ILE A 430 22.68 -0.56 -17.49
CA ILE A 430 23.22 0.32 -16.44
C ILE A 430 24.75 0.27 -16.45
N ARG A 431 25.34 -0.93 -16.51
CA ARG A 431 26.81 -1.11 -16.56
C ARG A 431 27.42 -0.47 -17.81
N GLU A 432 26.79 -0.63 -18.96
CA GLU A 432 27.17 -0.01 -20.25
C GLU A 432 27.19 1.52 -20.12
N PHE A 433 26.12 2.10 -19.57
CA PHE A 433 26.01 3.54 -19.38
C PHE A 433 27.11 4.11 -18.48
N VAL A 434 27.35 3.45 -17.34
CA VAL A 434 28.32 3.90 -16.33
C VAL A 434 29.76 3.73 -16.84
N SER A 435 30.09 2.58 -17.44
CA SER A 435 31.43 2.30 -17.94
C SER A 435 31.87 3.24 -19.06
N ALA A 436 30.92 3.85 -19.78
CA ALA A 436 31.22 4.85 -20.81
C ALA A 436 31.57 6.25 -20.25
N ARG A 437 31.47 6.46 -18.92
CA ARG A 437 31.57 7.78 -18.27
C ARG A 437 32.47 7.83 -17.04
N VAL A 438 33.00 6.68 -16.61
CA VAL A 438 33.89 6.55 -15.45
C VAL A 438 35.28 6.12 -15.88
#